data_AF-A0A645F0B6-F1
#
_entry.id   AF-A0A645F0B6-F1
#
_cell.length_a   1.000
_cell.length_b   1.000
_cell.length_c   1.000
_cell.angle_alpha   90.00
_cell.angle_beta   90.00
_cell.angle_gamma   90.00
#
_symmetry.space_group_name_H-M   'P 1'
#
loop_
_entity.id
_entity.type
_entity.pdbx_description
1 polymer ?
#
loop_
_entity_poly.entity_id
_entity_poly.type
_entity_poly.pdbx_seq_one_letter_code
_entity_poly.pdbx_strand_id
1 'polypeptide(L)' 'MLIPLALKGVAYKPIGASALLRRNLFIYGLGGVLIPFVGIKLIDMLISVFF' A
#
# COMPACT_ATOMS: atom_id res chain seq x y z
N MET A 1 -6.96 -8.51 35.05
CA MET A 1 -8.27 -7.82 35.11
C MET A 1 -8.71 -7.39 33.71
N LEU A 2 -9.36 -8.30 32.95
CA LEU A 2 -9.87 -8.03 31.60
C LEU A 2 -11.31 -7.45 31.61
N ILE A 3 -12.01 -7.63 32.73
CA ILE A 3 -13.40 -7.23 32.97
C ILE A 3 -13.66 -5.72 32.75
N PRO A 4 -12.83 -4.77 33.24
CA PRO A 4 -13.13 -3.35 33.05
C PRO A 4 -12.94 -2.87 31.60
N LEU A 5 -12.15 -3.58 30.80
CA LEU A 5 -11.89 -3.24 29.39
C LEU A 5 -13.08 -3.61 28.49
N ALA A 6 -13.78 -4.71 28.81
CA ALA A 6 -15.00 -5.12 28.12
C ALA A 6 -16.20 -4.21 28.41
N LEU A 7 -16.28 -3.65 29.63
CA LEU A 7 -17.34 -2.72 30.04
C LEU A 7 -17.15 -1.29 29.51
N LYS A 8 -15.91 -0.89 29.22
CA LYS A 8 -15.60 0.48 28.76
C LYS A 8 -15.93 0.74 27.29
N GLY A 9 -16.36 -0.26 26.53
CA GLY A 9 -16.68 -0.10 25.10
C GLY A 9 -15.49 0.48 24.34
N VAL A 10 -14.58 -0.37 23.88
CA VAL A 10 -13.41 0.10 23.12
C VAL A 10 -13.93 0.93 21.95
N ALA A 11 -13.48 2.19 21.86
CA ALA A 11 -13.85 3.07 20.75
C ALA A 11 -13.33 2.46 19.46
N TYR A 12 -14.16 1.63 18.82
CA TYR A 12 -13.93 1.11 17.49
C TYR A 12 -13.94 2.33 16.57
N LYS A 13 -12.75 2.75 16.13
CA LYS A 13 -12.64 3.62 14.96
C LYS A 13 -12.72 2.69 13.76
N PRO A 14 -13.87 2.58 13.06
CA PRO A 14 -13.89 1.94 11.77
C PRO A 14 -13.12 2.84 10.81
N ILE A 15 -11.80 2.72 10.77
CA ILE A 15 -11.23 2.56 9.43
C ILE A 15 -11.81 1.22 8.99
N GLY A 16 -12.92 1.28 8.25
CA GLY A 16 -13.53 0.08 7.71
C GLY A 16 -12.45 -0.69 6.96
N ALA A 17 -12.44 -2.01 7.07
CA ALA A 17 -11.51 -2.85 6.33
C ALA A 17 -11.47 -2.48 4.84
N SER A 18 -12.60 -1.99 4.30
CA SER A 18 -12.74 -1.39 2.97
C SER A 18 -11.86 -0.14 2.72
N ALA A 19 -11.80 0.80 3.67
CA ALA A 19 -10.97 2.01 3.56
C ALA A 19 -9.47 1.68 3.63
N LEU A 20 -9.10 0.72 4.48
CA LEU A 20 -7.72 0.24 4.61
C LEU A 20 -7.29 -0.53 3.34
N LEU A 21 -8.13 -1.44 2.85
CA LEU A 21 -7.93 -2.18 1.62
C LEU A 21 -7.78 -1.25 0.41
N ARG A 22 -8.63 -0.22 0.30
CA ARG A 22 -8.56 0.75 -0.81
C ARG A 22 -7.25 1.53 -0.81
N ARG A 23 -6.73 1.96 0.36
CA ARG A 23 -5.40 2.60 0.43
C ARG A 23 -4.29 1.64 0.04
N ASN A 24 -4.37 0.39 0.50
CA ASN A 24 -3.36 -0.62 0.19
C ASN A 24 -3.34 -0.94 -1.32
N LEU A 25 -4.52 -1.16 -1.92
CA LEU A 25 -4.67 -1.39 -3.35
C LEU A 25 -4.22 -0.18 -4.18
N PHE A 26 -4.48 1.05 -3.71
CA PHE A 26 -4.04 2.24 -4.44
C PHE A 26 -2.51 2.34 -4.47
N ILE A 27 -1.85 2.17 -3.32
CA ILE A 27 -0.38 2.31 -3.22
C ILE A 27 0.32 1.13 -3.88
N TYR A 28 -0.03 -0.11 -3.51
CA TYR A 28 0.65 -1.31 -3.99
C TYR A 28 0.16 -1.74 -5.38
N GLY A 29 -1.08 -1.43 -5.77
CA GLY A 29 -1.59 -1.68 -7.11
C GLY A 29 -1.03 -0.70 -8.14
N LEU A 30 -1.10 0.62 -7.90
CA LEU A 30 -0.52 1.60 -8.84
C LEU A 30 1.00 1.52 -8.85
N GLY A 31 1.62 1.40 -7.68
CA GLY A 31 3.07 1.22 -7.58
C GLY A 31 3.52 -0.04 -8.31
N GLY A 32 2.85 -1.18 -8.09
CA GLY A 32 3.19 -2.44 -8.73
C GLY A 32 3.04 -2.44 -10.25
N VAL A 33 2.10 -1.66 -10.79
CA VAL A 33 1.95 -1.50 -12.25
C VAL A 33 3.01 -0.53 -12.80
N LEU A 34 3.24 0.62 -12.18
CA LEU A 34 4.12 1.66 -12.72
C LEU A 34 5.62 1.33 -12.59
N ILE A 35 6.03 0.72 -11.48
CA ILE A 35 7.43 0.37 -11.18
C ILE A 35 8.10 -0.44 -12.31
N PRO A 36 7.53 -1.55 -12.83
CA PRO A 36 8.19 -2.35 -13.85
C PRO A 36 8.41 -1.58 -15.15
N PHE A 37 7.45 -0.77 -15.60
CA PHE A 37 7.61 0.01 -16.84
C PHE A 37 8.69 1.09 -16.72
N VAL A 38 8.70 1.82 -15.60
CA VAL A 38 9.74 2.84 -15.35
C VAL A 38 11.10 2.18 -15.22
N GLY A 39 11.19 1.05 -14.51
CA GLY A 39 12.44 0.28 -14.35
C GLY A 39 13.00 -0.20 -15.68
N ILE A 40 12.18 -0.85 -16.51
CA ILE A 40 12.60 -1.34 -17.84
C ILE A 40 13.08 -0.18 -18.70
N LYS A 41 12.34 0.93 -18.74
CA LYS A 41 12.71 2.10 -19.56
C LYS A 41 14.01 2.76 -19.10
N LEU A 42 14.24 2.85 -17.79
CA LEU A 42 15.50 3.36 -17.25
C LEU A 42 16.68 2.44 -17.58
N ILE A 43 16.49 1.12 -17.48
CA ILE A 43 17.51 0.13 -17.86
C ILE A 43 17.81 0.24 -19.35
N ASP A 44 16.77 0.32 -20.19
CA ASP A 44 16.89 0.47 -21.64
C ASP A 44 17.66 1.73 -22.02
N MET A 45 17.33 2.88 -21.41
CA MET A 45 18.05 4.14 -21.64
C MET A 45 19.49 4.09 -21.14
N LEU A 46 19.77 3.48 -19.99
CA LEU A 46 21.13 3.31 -19.50
C LEU A 46 21.94 2.46 -20.46
N ILE A 47 21.44 1.28 -20.84
CA ILE A 47 22.13 0.39 -21.77
C ILE A 47 22.35 1.10 -23.12
N SER A 48 21.34 1.79 -23.66
CA SER A 48 21.42 2.51 -24.93
C SER A 48 22.38 3.71 -24.93
N VAL A 49 22.72 4.27 -23.76
CA VAL A 49 23.71 5.35 -23.67
C VAL A 49 25.13 4.78 -23.54
N PHE A 50 25.28 3.58 -22.95
CA PHE A 50 26.58 2.93 -22.75
C PHE A 50 27.05 2.05 -23.92
N PHE A 51 26.16 1.70 -24.85
CA PHE A 51 26.43 0.91 -26.06
C PHE A 51 26.17 1.74 -27.33
#